data_AF-A0A2D4XQ85-F1
#
_entry.id   AF-A0A2D4XQ85-F1
#
_cell.length_a   1.000
_cell.length_b   1.000
_cell.length_c   1.000
_cell.angle_alpha   90.00
_cell.angle_beta   90.00
_cell.angle_gamma   90.00
#
_symmetry.space_group_name_H-M   'P 1'
#
loop_
_entity.id
_entity.type
_entity.pdbx_description
1 polymer ?
#
loop_
_entity_poly.entity_id
_entity_poly.type
_entity_poly.pdbx_seq_one_letter_code
_entity_poly.pdbx_strand_id
1 'polypeptide(L)'
;MLNDKLIRLINQQEKFISGAENDLLDGLTRIERKVFKRVKEQLNQMNKEGGSYTFDDSNVDLVNELDQIMIDEIQNSSYPGDVRDYLQNFDTVTDYQADLHSQLNQISPDELRNLVDPFKRQIVDDTLSGLTGSGVATEFVEPVRQELFKNIVAGANSSDVEKILRQMIEGDASKQGGLQRYVGQVTRDSLNQYEGQVNAKITDQFGLDAFEYVGSLIEDSRSQCVHWVNKRVLLMEELPQLISNAYSNGQGMIPGTNAKNFAVFRGGYNCRHSAIPFKMTEAEKKRYNEQQQEETKEEPTPDLADNLAGETRAQRELRLTYGESKLRPNNLEGENVPDQVFILSDNGKNRITKAKSWYQPQDKTVRVALKGRRYGSGNATGRQKVIVHEFGHRTHFEKGFFTYDKSAPKHRAAWEKSRDMIKDRIKKDDVFRREMSSFRSFQTKYFEKFKDKGFTQKEIAEMCGAFADTVEAATAGSYGYGHGRKYFTYRGGVMQPFEWFAHASENYFVGNPVFQDAFPELYDQMNDYFSKEVIMKSESLKPFIK
;
A
#
# COMPACT_ATOMS: atom_id res chain seq x y z
N MET A 1 -1.00 32.21 13.71
CA MET A 1 -1.36 30.83 14.16
C MET A 1 -2.79 30.80 14.66
N LEU A 2 -3.54 29.71 14.41
CA LEU A 2 -4.92 29.56 14.89
C LEU A 2 -5.00 29.65 16.43
N ASN A 3 -5.98 30.41 16.92
CA ASN A 3 -6.30 30.46 18.34
C ASN A 3 -7.33 29.37 18.70
N ASP A 4 -7.53 29.12 20.00
CA ASP A 4 -8.45 28.09 20.50
C ASP A 4 -9.89 28.24 19.98
N LYS A 5 -10.34 29.47 19.73
CA LYS A 5 -11.68 29.74 19.20
C LYS A 5 -11.81 29.23 17.77
N LEU A 6 -10.80 29.47 16.92
CA LEU A 6 -10.79 28.99 15.54
C LEU A 6 -10.60 27.47 15.45
N ILE A 7 -9.78 26.89 16.31
CA ILE A 7 -9.64 25.42 16.42
C ILE A 7 -10.99 24.77 16.78
N ARG A 8 -11.75 25.36 17.70
CA ARG A 8 -13.10 24.88 18.03
C ARG A 8 -14.05 24.95 16.84
N LEU A 9 -13.99 26.03 16.05
CA LEU A 9 -14.82 26.19 14.86
C LEU A 9 -14.52 25.12 13.80
N ILE A 10 -13.23 24.85 13.55
CA ILE A 10 -12.77 23.79 12.64
C ILE A 10 -13.26 22.41 13.12
N ASN A 11 -13.09 22.11 14.41
CA ASN A 11 -13.55 20.84 14.97
C ASN A 11 -15.08 20.70 14.93
N GLN A 12 -15.84 21.80 15.03
CA GLN A 12 -17.29 21.79 14.86
C GLN A 12 -17.67 21.48 13.40
N GLN A 13 -16.99 22.09 12.44
CA GLN A 13 -17.19 21.79 11.01
C GLN A 13 -16.85 20.32 10.69
N GLU A 14 -15.72 19.78 11.17
CA GLU A 14 -15.36 18.37 10.94
C GLU A 14 -16.43 17.41 11.48
N LYS A 15 -16.96 17.71 12.68
CA LYS A 15 -18.07 16.95 13.28
C LYS A 15 -19.37 17.09 12.48
N PHE A 16 -19.66 18.30 11.98
CA PHE A 16 -20.84 18.55 11.16
C PHE A 16 -20.78 17.77 9.83
N ILE A 17 -19.66 17.84 9.10
CA ILE A 17 -19.46 17.08 7.86
C ILE A 17 -19.62 15.57 8.12
N SER A 18 -19.01 15.06 9.19
CA SER A 18 -19.14 13.65 9.57
C SER A 18 -20.58 13.28 9.98
N GLY A 19 -21.33 14.20 10.59
CA GLY A 19 -22.73 14.02 10.98
C GLY A 19 -23.66 13.96 9.77
N ALA A 20 -23.52 14.91 8.85
CA ALA A 20 -24.29 14.97 7.61
C ALA A 20 -24.13 13.70 6.74
N GLU A 21 -22.95 13.09 6.74
CA GLU A 21 -22.75 11.77 6.13
C GLU A 21 -23.64 10.71 6.80
N ASN A 22 -23.62 10.62 8.13
CA ASN A 22 -24.38 9.61 8.86
C ASN A 22 -25.89 9.80 8.71
N ASP A 23 -26.37 11.04 8.68
CA ASP A 23 -27.80 11.35 8.56
C ASP A 23 -28.37 10.85 7.23
N LEU A 24 -27.65 11.01 6.11
CA LEU A 24 -28.07 10.47 4.81
C LEU A 24 -27.90 8.94 4.70
N LEU A 25 -26.92 8.38 5.42
CA LEU A 25 -26.77 6.92 5.48
C LEU A 25 -27.84 6.26 6.35
N ASP A 26 -28.45 7.01 7.27
CA ASP A 26 -29.52 6.51 8.11
C ASP A 26 -30.74 6.14 7.25
N GLY A 27 -31.35 4.99 7.55
CA GLY A 27 -32.47 4.48 6.77
C GLY A 27 -32.13 3.81 5.43
N LEU A 28 -30.91 3.91 4.88
CA LEU A 28 -30.54 3.20 3.63
C LEU A 28 -30.65 1.69 3.75
N THR A 29 -30.30 1.11 4.90
CA THR A 29 -30.46 -0.34 5.14
C THR A 29 -31.92 -0.79 5.00
N ARG A 30 -32.88 0.08 5.37
CA ARG A 30 -34.31 -0.22 5.20
C ARG A 30 -34.72 -0.14 3.74
N ILE A 31 -34.15 0.77 2.96
CA ILE A 31 -34.39 0.88 1.52
C ILE A 31 -33.80 -0.35 0.81
N GLU A 32 -32.55 -0.71 1.08
CA GLU A 32 -31.89 -1.89 0.50
C GLU A 32 -32.68 -3.19 0.76
N ARG A 33 -33.25 -3.36 1.96
CA ARG A 33 -34.12 -4.49 2.27
C ARG A 33 -35.40 -4.52 1.43
N LYS A 34 -36.00 -3.35 1.16
CA LYS A 34 -37.17 -3.27 0.28
C LYS A 34 -36.79 -3.55 -1.16
N VAL A 35 -35.67 -2.98 -1.63
CA VAL A 35 -35.11 -3.26 -2.95
C VAL A 35 -34.89 -4.76 -3.13
N PHE A 36 -34.19 -5.40 -2.18
CA PHE A 36 -33.95 -6.84 -2.24
C PHE A 36 -35.25 -7.66 -2.19
N LYS A 37 -36.24 -7.23 -1.41
CA LYS A 37 -37.56 -7.88 -1.39
C LYS A 37 -38.21 -7.85 -2.78
N ARG A 38 -38.18 -6.71 -3.49
CA ARG A 38 -38.73 -6.59 -4.85
C ARG A 38 -37.93 -7.40 -5.87
N VAL A 39 -36.60 -7.37 -5.78
CA VAL A 39 -35.71 -8.24 -6.58
C VAL A 39 -36.07 -9.71 -6.37
N LYS A 40 -36.26 -10.15 -5.12
CA LYS A 40 -36.65 -11.52 -4.80
C LYS A 40 -38.03 -11.90 -5.36
N GLU A 41 -38.99 -10.98 -5.33
CA GLU A 41 -40.30 -11.18 -5.97
C GLU A 41 -40.17 -11.43 -7.49
N GLN A 42 -39.23 -10.75 -8.15
CA GLN A 42 -38.90 -10.99 -9.56
C GLN A 42 -38.23 -12.35 -9.77
N LEU A 43 -37.22 -12.71 -8.94
CA LEU A 43 -36.54 -14.00 -9.00
C LEU A 43 -37.49 -15.20 -8.84
N ASN A 44 -38.57 -15.04 -8.08
CA ASN A 44 -39.58 -16.08 -7.88
C ASN A 44 -40.43 -16.36 -9.13
N GLN A 45 -40.53 -15.40 -10.05
CA GLN A 45 -41.27 -15.53 -11.31
C GLN A 45 -40.44 -16.19 -12.42
N MET A 46 -39.13 -16.28 -12.23
CA MET A 46 -38.21 -16.81 -13.25
C MET A 46 -38.35 -18.32 -13.41
N ASN A 47 -38.24 -18.78 -14.66
CA ASN A 47 -38.27 -20.18 -15.05
C ASN A 47 -37.06 -20.94 -14.47
N LYS A 48 -37.31 -22.19 -14.06
CA LYS A 48 -36.32 -23.05 -13.40
C LYS A 48 -36.41 -24.50 -13.90
N GLU A 49 -35.26 -25.14 -14.07
CA GLU A 49 -35.13 -26.57 -14.33
C GLU A 49 -34.15 -27.20 -13.33
N GLY A 50 -34.58 -28.26 -12.64
CA GLY A 50 -33.73 -28.92 -11.62
C GLY A 50 -33.28 -27.98 -10.49
N GLY A 51 -34.02 -26.90 -10.21
CA GLY A 51 -33.67 -25.89 -9.21
C GLY A 51 -32.71 -24.79 -9.68
N SER A 52 -32.25 -24.84 -10.93
CA SER A 52 -31.39 -23.83 -11.56
C SER A 52 -32.19 -22.96 -12.51
N TYR A 53 -31.80 -21.69 -12.68
CA TYR A 53 -32.45 -20.82 -13.65
C TYR A 53 -32.16 -21.28 -15.08
N THR A 54 -33.17 -21.18 -15.94
CA THR A 54 -33.05 -21.42 -17.39
C THR A 54 -32.63 -20.15 -18.11
N PHE A 55 -31.80 -20.29 -19.15
CA PHE A 55 -31.49 -19.18 -20.06
C PHE A 55 -32.51 -19.17 -21.20
N ASP A 56 -33.59 -18.42 -21.02
CA ASP A 56 -34.70 -18.24 -21.97
C ASP A 56 -35.14 -16.78 -22.06
N ASP A 57 -35.88 -16.44 -23.13
CA ASP A 57 -36.31 -15.07 -23.42
C ASP A 57 -37.13 -14.46 -22.25
N SER A 58 -37.98 -15.26 -21.59
CA SER A 58 -38.78 -14.79 -20.45
C SER A 58 -37.91 -14.38 -19.27
N ASN A 59 -36.87 -15.16 -18.96
CA ASN A 59 -35.93 -14.83 -17.89
C ASN A 59 -35.05 -13.63 -18.25
N VAL A 60 -34.70 -13.46 -19.52
CA VAL A 60 -33.96 -12.27 -20.00
C VAL A 60 -34.81 -11.02 -19.86
N ASP A 61 -36.10 -11.08 -20.21
CA ASP A 61 -37.04 -9.95 -20.04
C ASP A 61 -37.17 -9.56 -18.56
N LEU A 62 -37.33 -10.54 -17.65
CA LEU A 62 -37.39 -10.29 -16.21
C LEU A 62 -36.11 -9.64 -15.64
N VAL A 63 -34.94 -9.94 -16.23
CA VAL A 63 -33.66 -9.29 -15.87
C VAL A 63 -33.64 -7.84 -16.35
N ASN A 64 -34.15 -7.57 -17.56
CA ASN A 64 -34.18 -6.22 -18.12
C ASN A 64 -35.13 -5.29 -17.35
N GLU A 65 -36.18 -5.83 -16.73
CA GLU A 65 -37.10 -5.08 -15.85
C GLU A 65 -36.49 -4.72 -14.49
N LEU A 66 -35.39 -5.37 -14.09
CA LEU A 66 -34.81 -5.23 -12.76
C LEU A 66 -34.34 -3.80 -12.47
N ASP A 67 -33.85 -3.10 -13.49
CA ASP A 67 -33.35 -1.74 -13.36
C ASP A 67 -34.47 -0.80 -12.90
N GLN A 68 -35.63 -0.87 -13.55
CA GLN A 68 -36.78 -0.05 -13.19
C GLN A 68 -37.33 -0.40 -11.80
N ILE A 69 -37.38 -1.69 -11.45
CA ILE A 69 -37.84 -2.16 -10.13
C ILE A 69 -36.98 -1.55 -9.00
N MET A 70 -35.66 -1.59 -9.16
CA MET A 70 -34.74 -1.06 -8.15
C MET A 70 -34.80 0.47 -8.10
N ILE A 71 -34.84 1.14 -9.25
CA ILE A 71 -34.94 2.61 -9.34
C ILE A 71 -36.25 3.09 -8.70
N ASP A 72 -37.39 2.47 -9.02
CA ASP A 72 -38.69 2.85 -8.46
C ASP A 72 -38.74 2.70 -6.94
N GLU A 73 -38.18 1.61 -6.40
CA GLU A 73 -38.15 1.40 -4.95
C GLU A 73 -37.28 2.45 -4.24
N ILE A 74 -36.19 2.89 -4.87
CA ILE A 74 -35.33 3.98 -4.35
C ILE A 74 -36.06 5.33 -4.47
N GLN A 75 -36.62 5.65 -5.63
CA GLN A 75 -37.26 6.94 -5.91
C GLN A 75 -38.54 7.16 -5.11
N ASN A 76 -39.30 6.10 -4.82
CA ASN A 76 -40.52 6.18 -4.02
C ASN A 76 -40.26 6.07 -2.50
N SER A 77 -39.00 6.05 -2.08
CA SER A 77 -38.61 6.01 -0.66
C SER A 77 -38.39 7.43 -0.09
N SER A 78 -37.86 7.52 1.14
CA SER A 78 -37.41 8.80 1.71
C SER A 78 -36.17 9.36 1.01
N TYR A 79 -35.43 8.53 0.28
CA TYR A 79 -34.10 8.84 -0.24
C TYR A 79 -34.01 10.15 -1.05
N PRO A 80 -34.93 10.49 -1.98
CA PRO A 80 -34.83 11.77 -2.68
C PRO A 80 -34.99 12.99 -1.76
N GLY A 81 -35.77 12.86 -0.68
CA GLY A 81 -35.87 13.86 0.37
C GLY A 81 -34.58 13.98 1.15
N ASP A 82 -34.05 12.83 1.60
CA ASP A 82 -32.80 12.75 2.38
C ASP A 82 -31.61 13.33 1.57
N VAL A 83 -31.54 13.09 0.26
CA VAL A 83 -30.54 13.69 -0.64
C VAL A 83 -30.71 15.21 -0.73
N ARG A 84 -31.95 15.71 -0.86
CA ARG A 84 -32.19 17.16 -0.92
C ARG A 84 -31.75 17.84 0.36
N ASP A 85 -32.05 17.25 1.52
CA ASP A 85 -31.66 17.77 2.82
C ASP A 85 -30.13 17.73 2.98
N TYR A 86 -29.49 16.66 2.50
CA TYR A 86 -28.04 16.55 2.47
C TYR A 86 -27.37 17.68 1.67
N LEU A 87 -27.91 18.04 0.50
CA LEU A 87 -27.33 19.08 -0.36
C LEU A 87 -27.37 20.49 0.27
N GLN A 88 -28.25 20.73 1.25
CA GLN A 88 -28.28 22.01 1.99
C GLN A 88 -27.03 22.19 2.86
N ASN A 89 -26.32 21.11 3.20
CA ASN A 89 -25.11 21.18 4.03
C ASN A 89 -23.96 21.94 3.35
N PHE A 90 -23.99 22.13 2.03
CA PHE A 90 -23.01 22.96 1.31
C PHE A 90 -23.11 24.44 1.73
N ASP A 91 -24.31 24.94 2.01
CA ASP A 91 -24.49 26.31 2.51
C ASP A 91 -23.92 26.43 3.93
N THR A 92 -24.19 25.46 4.80
CA THR A 92 -23.64 25.43 6.16
C THR A 92 -22.10 25.35 6.16
N VAL A 93 -21.49 24.54 5.29
CA VAL A 93 -20.03 24.51 5.13
C VAL A 93 -19.51 25.86 4.63
N THR A 94 -20.23 26.54 3.73
CA THR A 94 -19.87 27.88 3.26
C THR A 94 -19.88 28.89 4.42
N ASP A 95 -20.88 28.81 5.29
CA ASP A 95 -20.98 29.69 6.47
C ASP A 95 -19.86 29.44 7.47
N TYR A 96 -19.49 28.17 7.72
CA TYR A 96 -18.31 27.87 8.54
C TYR A 96 -17.02 28.45 7.95
N GLN A 97 -16.84 28.36 6.63
CA GLN A 97 -15.67 28.93 5.95
C GLN A 97 -15.68 30.47 6.00
N ALA A 98 -16.85 31.11 5.86
CA ALA A 98 -17.02 32.55 6.02
C ALA A 98 -16.64 33.03 7.43
N ASP A 99 -17.12 32.34 8.46
CA ASP A 99 -16.80 32.67 9.86
C ASP A 99 -15.33 32.44 10.20
N LEU A 100 -14.73 31.38 9.64
CA LEU A 100 -13.32 31.08 9.81
C LEU A 100 -12.44 32.15 9.17
N HIS A 101 -12.69 32.48 7.91
CA HIS A 101 -11.84 33.39 7.14
C HIS A 101 -12.07 34.87 7.44
N SER A 102 -13.24 35.26 7.94
CA SER A 102 -13.44 36.61 8.48
C SER A 102 -12.56 36.88 9.70
N GLN A 103 -12.36 35.88 10.56
CA GLN A 103 -11.50 36.00 11.74
C GLN A 103 -10.02 35.78 11.43
N LEU A 104 -9.71 34.86 10.52
CA LEU A 104 -8.32 34.48 10.21
C LEU A 104 -7.66 35.41 9.18
N ASN A 105 -8.39 35.77 8.13
CA ASN A 105 -7.87 36.49 6.96
C ASN A 105 -8.56 37.83 6.69
N GLN A 106 -9.49 38.25 7.56
CA GLN A 106 -10.26 39.50 7.41
C GLN A 106 -11.09 39.56 6.12
N ILE A 107 -11.48 38.40 5.58
CA ILE A 107 -12.34 38.30 4.41
C ILE A 107 -13.79 38.43 4.86
N SER A 108 -14.55 39.36 4.31
CA SER A 108 -15.95 39.52 4.71
C SER A 108 -16.79 38.29 4.31
N PRO A 109 -17.79 37.89 5.11
CA PRO A 109 -18.65 36.76 4.76
C PRO A 109 -19.29 36.88 3.37
N ASP A 110 -19.72 38.08 2.97
CA ASP A 110 -20.34 38.30 1.66
C ASP A 110 -19.34 38.17 0.51
N GLU A 111 -18.11 38.64 0.71
CA GLU A 111 -17.04 38.48 -0.29
C GLU A 111 -16.71 37.00 -0.50
N LEU A 112 -16.63 36.21 0.59
CA LEU A 112 -16.40 34.77 0.49
C LEU A 112 -17.57 34.07 -0.22
N ARG A 113 -18.83 34.35 0.16
CA ARG A 113 -20.01 33.75 -0.47
C ARG A 113 -20.07 34.05 -1.98
N ASN A 114 -19.89 35.32 -2.35
CA ASN A 114 -19.87 35.74 -3.76
C ASN A 114 -18.76 35.05 -4.56
N LEU A 115 -17.59 34.82 -3.94
CA LEU A 115 -16.47 34.13 -4.57
C LEU A 115 -16.78 32.66 -4.88
N VAL A 116 -17.56 31.99 -4.02
CA VAL A 116 -17.74 30.54 -4.07
C VAL A 116 -19.06 30.08 -4.69
N ASP A 117 -20.09 30.91 -4.66
CA ASP A 117 -21.44 30.59 -5.16
C ASP A 117 -21.47 30.01 -6.59
N PRO A 118 -20.73 30.54 -7.58
CA PRO A 118 -20.76 29.99 -8.93
C PRO A 118 -20.30 28.53 -9.01
N PHE A 119 -19.24 28.15 -8.28
CA PHE A 119 -18.73 26.78 -8.32
C PHE A 119 -19.42 25.87 -7.31
N LYS A 120 -19.95 26.41 -6.20
CA LYS A 120 -20.81 25.67 -5.27
C LYS A 120 -21.99 25.04 -6.01
N ARG A 121 -22.68 25.80 -6.86
CA ARG A 121 -23.81 25.29 -7.66
C ARG A 121 -23.42 24.10 -8.52
N GLN A 122 -22.28 24.18 -9.22
CA GLN A 122 -21.78 23.07 -10.04
C GLN A 122 -21.52 21.82 -9.19
N ILE A 123 -20.88 21.96 -8.03
CA ILE A 123 -20.58 20.79 -7.17
C ILE A 123 -21.85 20.20 -6.58
N VAL A 124 -22.84 21.03 -6.23
CA VAL A 124 -24.16 20.57 -5.78
C VAL A 124 -24.85 19.77 -6.89
N ASP A 125 -24.80 20.25 -8.14
CA ASP A 125 -25.38 19.55 -9.29
C ASP A 125 -24.65 18.22 -9.58
N ASP A 126 -23.32 18.21 -9.53
CA ASP A 126 -22.51 17.00 -9.70
C ASP A 126 -22.80 15.97 -8.58
N THR A 127 -22.93 16.46 -7.35
CA THR A 127 -23.25 15.62 -6.18
C THR A 127 -24.67 15.07 -6.30
N LEU A 128 -25.65 15.87 -6.72
CA LEU A 128 -27.01 15.42 -6.99
C LEU A 128 -27.02 14.34 -8.08
N SER A 129 -26.27 14.53 -9.17
CA SER A 129 -26.16 13.55 -10.26
C SER A 129 -25.45 12.27 -9.84
N GLY A 130 -24.53 12.32 -8.87
CA GLY A 130 -23.93 11.14 -8.27
C GLY A 130 -24.89 10.41 -7.33
N LEU A 131 -25.61 11.16 -6.50
CA LEU A 131 -26.54 10.57 -5.53
C LEU A 131 -27.87 10.13 -6.15
N THR A 132 -28.18 10.54 -7.37
CA THR A 132 -29.46 10.22 -8.05
C THR A 132 -29.21 9.78 -9.49
N GLY A 133 -30.29 9.44 -10.21
CA GLY A 133 -30.26 9.21 -11.65
C GLY A 133 -29.16 8.25 -12.10
N SER A 134 -28.23 8.75 -12.91
CA SER A 134 -27.15 7.97 -13.53
C SER A 134 -26.15 7.38 -12.54
N GLY A 135 -25.83 8.07 -11.43
CA GLY A 135 -24.85 7.56 -10.48
C GLY A 135 -25.29 6.27 -9.80
N VAL A 136 -26.51 6.29 -9.25
CA VAL A 136 -27.13 5.10 -8.63
C VAL A 136 -27.37 4.00 -9.67
N ALA A 137 -27.78 4.36 -10.89
CA ALA A 137 -28.00 3.40 -11.96
C ALA A 137 -26.71 2.63 -12.31
N THR A 138 -25.60 3.34 -12.53
CA THR A 138 -24.33 2.75 -12.95
C THR A 138 -23.59 2.03 -11.81
N GLU A 139 -23.59 2.57 -10.60
CA GLU A 139 -22.72 2.07 -9.52
C GLU A 139 -23.41 1.07 -8.59
N PHE A 140 -24.75 1.01 -8.60
CA PHE A 140 -25.52 0.09 -7.77
C PHE A 140 -26.43 -0.83 -8.58
N VAL A 141 -27.29 -0.28 -9.43
CA VAL A 141 -28.33 -1.03 -10.15
C VAL A 141 -27.73 -1.97 -11.20
N GLU A 142 -26.89 -1.43 -12.10
CA GLU A 142 -26.28 -2.19 -13.18
C GLU A 142 -25.44 -3.40 -12.69
N PRO A 143 -24.57 -3.27 -11.67
CA PRO A 143 -23.84 -4.42 -11.13
C PRO A 143 -24.73 -5.56 -10.63
N VAL A 144 -25.87 -5.25 -10.01
CA VAL A 144 -26.84 -6.24 -9.55
C VAL A 144 -27.48 -6.96 -10.75
N ARG A 145 -27.91 -6.20 -11.77
CA ARG A 145 -28.48 -6.77 -13.00
C ARG A 145 -27.46 -7.64 -13.75
N GLN A 146 -26.23 -7.17 -13.90
CA GLN A 146 -25.16 -7.90 -14.58
C GLN A 146 -24.83 -9.21 -13.86
N GLU A 147 -24.76 -9.20 -12.52
CA GLU A 147 -24.48 -10.42 -11.76
C GLU A 147 -25.64 -11.42 -11.86
N LEU A 148 -26.89 -10.98 -11.85
CA LEU A 148 -28.04 -11.86 -12.11
C LEU A 148 -27.95 -12.48 -13.51
N PHE A 149 -27.78 -11.66 -14.55
CA PHE A 149 -27.69 -12.12 -15.94
C PHE A 149 -26.60 -13.18 -16.12
N LYS A 150 -25.40 -12.90 -15.60
CA LYS A 150 -24.25 -13.81 -15.62
C LYS A 150 -24.57 -15.16 -14.98
N ASN A 151 -25.26 -15.17 -13.85
CA ASN A 151 -25.61 -16.41 -13.15
C ASN A 151 -26.72 -17.20 -13.86
N ILE A 152 -27.64 -16.52 -14.54
CA ILE A 152 -28.65 -17.19 -15.39
C ILE A 152 -27.98 -17.86 -16.59
N VAL A 153 -27.08 -17.15 -17.30
CA VAL A 153 -26.32 -17.71 -18.43
C VAL A 153 -25.50 -18.93 -18.00
N ALA A 154 -24.97 -18.91 -16.77
CA ALA A 154 -24.20 -20.02 -16.20
C ALA A 154 -25.06 -21.20 -15.72
N GLY A 155 -26.40 -21.10 -15.74
CA GLY A 155 -27.30 -22.12 -15.20
C GLY A 155 -27.13 -22.30 -13.69
N ALA A 156 -26.87 -21.23 -12.94
CA ALA A 156 -26.63 -21.29 -11.51
C ALA A 156 -27.88 -21.69 -10.73
N ASN A 157 -27.68 -22.31 -9.56
CA ASN A 157 -28.76 -22.70 -8.67
C ASN A 157 -29.48 -21.46 -8.10
N SER A 158 -30.81 -21.49 -8.09
CA SER A 158 -31.61 -20.33 -7.68
C SER A 158 -31.37 -19.88 -6.23
N SER A 159 -31.05 -20.78 -5.30
CA SER A 159 -30.74 -20.38 -3.92
C SER A 159 -29.38 -19.68 -3.79
N ASP A 160 -28.40 -20.07 -4.62
CA ASP A 160 -27.08 -19.45 -4.61
C ASP A 160 -27.15 -18.02 -5.18
N VAL A 161 -27.90 -17.83 -6.26
CA VAL A 161 -28.14 -16.51 -6.84
C VAL A 161 -28.88 -15.59 -5.86
N GLU A 162 -29.94 -16.07 -5.19
CA GLU A 162 -30.62 -15.27 -4.17
C GLU A 162 -29.63 -14.80 -3.08
N LYS A 163 -28.75 -15.70 -2.62
CA LYS A 163 -27.75 -15.38 -1.61
C LYS A 163 -26.72 -14.36 -2.11
N ILE A 164 -26.25 -14.49 -3.34
CA ILE A 164 -25.30 -13.55 -3.95
C ILE A 164 -25.93 -12.16 -4.04
N LEU A 165 -27.14 -12.05 -4.60
CA LEU A 165 -27.82 -10.78 -4.75
C LEU A 165 -28.19 -10.14 -3.41
N ARG A 166 -28.56 -10.95 -2.41
CA ARG A 166 -28.76 -10.46 -1.04
C ARG A 166 -27.50 -9.83 -0.48
N GLN A 167 -26.36 -10.52 -0.62
CA GLN A 167 -25.07 -10.00 -0.14
C GLN A 167 -24.64 -8.72 -0.88
N MET A 168 -24.97 -8.61 -2.18
CA MET A 168 -24.67 -7.40 -2.95
C MET A 168 -25.55 -6.21 -2.55
N ILE A 169 -26.84 -6.44 -2.31
CA ILE A 169 -27.81 -5.38 -2.01
C ILE A 169 -27.80 -5.03 -0.52
N GLU A 170 -28.02 -5.99 0.37
CA GLU A 170 -28.20 -5.77 1.80
C GLU A 170 -26.88 -5.86 2.59
N GLY A 171 -25.82 -6.45 2.02
CA GLY A 171 -24.58 -6.71 2.73
C GLY A 171 -24.67 -7.87 3.73
N ASP A 172 -23.83 -7.84 4.76
CA ASP A 172 -23.79 -8.81 5.86
C ASP A 172 -23.27 -8.16 7.17
N ALA A 173 -23.08 -8.95 8.24
CA ALA A 173 -22.60 -8.43 9.53
C ALA A 173 -21.22 -7.75 9.47
N SER A 174 -20.43 -8.03 8.43
CA SER A 174 -19.09 -7.49 8.19
C SER A 174 -19.03 -6.48 7.04
N LYS A 175 -20.11 -6.29 6.27
CA LYS A 175 -20.13 -5.47 5.06
C LYS A 175 -21.44 -4.70 4.92
N GLN A 176 -21.32 -3.39 4.70
CA GLN A 176 -22.45 -2.55 4.31
C GLN A 176 -23.06 -2.98 2.96
N GLY A 177 -24.34 -2.69 2.77
CA GLY A 177 -25.05 -2.91 1.52
C GLY A 177 -24.50 -2.08 0.36
N GLY A 178 -24.91 -2.46 -0.85
CA GLY A 178 -24.36 -1.90 -2.09
C GLY A 178 -24.63 -0.40 -2.24
N LEU A 179 -25.88 0.01 -1.99
CA LEU A 179 -26.30 1.40 -2.09
C LEU A 179 -25.66 2.23 -0.97
N GLN A 180 -25.67 1.71 0.26
CA GLN A 180 -25.07 2.37 1.41
C GLN A 180 -23.57 2.64 1.21
N ARG A 181 -22.83 1.67 0.67
CA ARG A 181 -21.40 1.84 0.32
C ARG A 181 -21.19 2.95 -0.70
N TYR A 182 -21.99 2.93 -1.77
CA TYR A 182 -21.86 3.90 -2.85
C TYR A 182 -22.18 5.32 -2.37
N VAL A 183 -23.35 5.50 -1.74
CA VAL A 183 -23.78 6.79 -1.19
C VAL A 183 -22.75 7.30 -0.18
N GLY A 184 -22.28 6.45 0.72
CA GLY A 184 -21.27 6.83 1.72
C GLY A 184 -19.92 7.26 1.14
N GLN A 185 -19.58 6.81 -0.08
CA GLN A 185 -18.41 7.30 -0.78
C GLN A 185 -18.66 8.70 -1.36
N VAL A 186 -19.76 8.89 -2.08
CA VAL A 186 -20.10 10.16 -2.73
C VAL A 186 -20.29 11.27 -1.68
N THR A 187 -21.01 11.01 -0.60
CA THR A 187 -21.27 12.00 0.46
C THR A 187 -19.99 12.39 1.19
N ARG A 188 -19.17 11.41 1.57
CA ARG A 188 -17.90 11.69 2.25
C ARG A 188 -16.98 12.55 1.38
N ASP A 189 -16.90 12.26 0.10
CA ASP A 189 -16.00 12.97 -0.79
C ASP A 189 -16.52 14.39 -1.12
N SER A 190 -17.82 14.57 -1.33
CA SER A 190 -18.38 15.83 -1.85
C SER A 190 -18.16 17.04 -0.93
N LEU A 191 -18.57 16.99 0.34
CA LEU A 191 -18.38 18.11 1.29
C LEU A 191 -16.90 18.37 1.58
N ASN A 192 -16.09 17.31 1.73
CA ASN A 192 -14.65 17.43 1.95
C ASN A 192 -13.93 18.03 0.73
N GLN A 193 -14.36 17.72 -0.49
CA GLN A 193 -13.80 18.31 -1.70
C GLN A 193 -14.26 19.76 -1.86
N TYR A 194 -15.52 20.06 -1.55
CA TYR A 194 -16.05 21.43 -1.58
C TYR A 194 -15.26 22.36 -0.67
N GLU A 195 -15.06 21.98 0.60
CA GLU A 195 -14.22 22.73 1.54
C GLU A 195 -12.81 22.97 0.96
N GLY A 196 -12.19 21.94 0.40
CA GLY A 196 -10.87 22.06 -0.19
C GLY A 196 -10.82 23.02 -1.39
N GLN A 197 -11.89 23.07 -2.20
CA GLN A 197 -12.02 23.99 -3.32
C GLN A 197 -12.25 25.44 -2.86
N VAL A 198 -13.07 25.66 -1.82
CA VAL A 198 -13.20 26.96 -1.16
C VAL A 198 -11.83 27.47 -0.70
N ASN A 199 -11.09 26.63 0.03
CA ASN A 199 -9.75 26.97 0.51
C ASN A 199 -8.77 27.25 -0.64
N ALA A 200 -8.78 26.45 -1.70
CA ALA A 200 -7.94 26.69 -2.88
C ALA A 200 -8.29 28.03 -3.56
N LYS A 201 -9.58 28.35 -3.70
CA LYS A 201 -10.05 29.58 -4.34
C LYS A 201 -9.69 30.81 -3.53
N ILE A 202 -9.83 30.75 -2.20
CA ILE A 202 -9.42 31.83 -1.28
C ILE A 202 -7.90 32.02 -1.32
N THR A 203 -7.12 30.93 -1.35
CA THR A 203 -5.65 31.01 -1.43
C THR A 203 -5.21 31.81 -2.66
N ASP A 204 -5.78 31.48 -3.83
CA ASP A 204 -5.48 32.12 -5.12
C ASP A 204 -5.94 33.58 -5.14
N GLN A 205 -7.19 33.84 -4.74
CA GLN A 205 -7.80 35.19 -4.81
C GLN A 205 -7.12 36.20 -3.88
N PHE A 206 -6.69 35.79 -2.69
CA PHE A 206 -6.16 36.69 -1.66
C PHE A 206 -4.64 36.58 -1.46
N GLY A 207 -3.94 35.78 -2.27
CA GLY A 207 -2.48 35.65 -2.22
C GLY A 207 -1.96 35.12 -0.87
N LEU A 208 -2.68 34.15 -0.30
CA LEU A 208 -2.32 33.51 0.97
C LEU A 208 -1.12 32.57 0.74
N ASP A 209 -0.18 32.57 1.69
CA ASP A 209 1.15 31.98 1.50
C ASP A 209 1.48 30.82 2.45
N ALA A 210 0.55 30.42 3.31
CA ALA A 210 0.68 29.24 4.16
C ALA A 210 -0.66 28.52 4.36
N PHE A 211 -0.59 27.25 4.75
CA PHE A 211 -1.72 26.47 5.25
C PHE A 211 -1.49 26.10 6.71
N GLU A 212 -2.53 26.15 7.53
CA GLU A 212 -2.58 25.39 8.77
C GLU A 212 -3.28 24.05 8.49
N TYR A 213 -2.53 22.95 8.64
CA TYR A 213 -2.97 21.59 8.35
C TYR A 213 -3.54 20.94 9.61
N VAL A 214 -4.84 20.68 9.60
CA VAL A 214 -5.63 20.32 10.79
C VAL A 214 -6.50 19.10 10.51
N GLY A 215 -6.94 18.43 11.57
CA GLY A 215 -7.79 17.26 11.50
C GLY A 215 -7.38 16.17 12.49
N SER A 216 -8.28 15.23 12.75
CA SER A 216 -8.05 14.15 13.70
C SER A 216 -7.13 13.05 13.13
N LEU A 217 -6.17 12.59 13.96
CA LEU A 217 -5.36 11.42 13.66
C LEU A 217 -6.03 10.15 14.22
N ILE A 218 -6.20 9.16 13.36
CA ILE A 218 -6.64 7.79 13.66
C ILE A 218 -5.49 6.77 13.49
N GLU A 219 -5.66 5.52 13.96
CA GLU A 219 -4.61 4.48 14.00
C GLU A 219 -3.94 4.23 12.64
N ASP A 220 -4.71 4.29 11.54
CA ASP A 220 -4.22 4.08 10.17
C ASP A 220 -3.93 5.39 9.42
N SER A 221 -3.79 6.51 10.15
CA SER A 221 -3.38 7.79 9.56
C SER A 221 -2.05 7.65 8.84
N ARG A 222 -1.99 8.24 7.65
CA ARG A 222 -0.81 8.16 6.80
C ARG A 222 0.31 9.00 7.36
N SER A 223 1.55 8.58 7.14
CA SER A 223 2.75 9.25 7.64
C SER A 223 2.81 10.73 7.23
N GLN A 224 2.41 11.07 5.99
CA GLN A 224 2.37 12.47 5.58
C GLN A 224 1.31 13.28 6.32
N CYS A 225 0.14 12.70 6.60
CA CYS A 225 -0.92 13.38 7.36
C CYS A 225 -0.47 13.63 8.79
N VAL A 226 0.11 12.62 9.45
CA VAL A 226 0.68 12.74 10.80
C VAL A 226 1.77 13.81 10.82
N HIS A 227 2.67 13.80 9.83
CA HIS A 227 3.73 14.79 9.72
C HIS A 227 3.19 16.20 9.54
N TRP A 228 2.23 16.40 8.65
CA TRP A 228 1.66 17.71 8.37
C TRP A 228 0.82 18.25 9.54
N VAL A 229 0.05 17.39 10.23
CA VAL A 229 -0.65 17.77 11.47
C VAL A 229 0.33 18.18 12.56
N ASN A 230 1.43 17.44 12.73
CA ASN A 230 2.45 17.79 13.73
C ASN A 230 3.20 19.07 13.37
N LYS A 231 3.49 19.28 12.08
CA LYS A 231 4.13 20.51 11.58
C LYS A 231 3.21 21.72 11.72
N ARG A 232 1.90 21.51 11.67
CA ARG A 232 0.81 22.50 11.71
C ARG A 232 0.86 23.50 10.54
N VAL A 233 1.92 24.28 10.41
CA VAL A 233 2.08 25.30 9.38
C VAL A 233 2.87 24.74 8.20
N LEU A 234 2.29 24.82 7.00
CA LEU A 234 2.93 24.42 5.74
C LEU A 234 3.03 25.65 4.84
N LEU A 235 4.25 26.12 4.56
CA LEU A 235 4.44 27.26 3.66
C LEU A 235 4.20 26.85 2.21
N MET A 236 3.62 27.75 1.40
CA MET A 236 3.42 27.51 -0.04
C MET A 236 4.72 27.13 -0.75
N GLU A 237 5.85 27.72 -0.35
CA GLU A 237 7.17 27.43 -0.92
C GLU A 237 7.73 26.07 -0.49
N GLU A 238 7.32 25.55 0.67
CA GLU A 238 7.73 24.23 1.17
C GLU A 238 6.86 23.10 0.61
N LEU A 239 5.63 23.41 0.19
CA LEU A 239 4.68 22.41 -0.32
C LEU A 239 5.24 21.53 -1.44
N PRO A 240 5.97 22.03 -2.46
CA PRO A 240 6.56 21.15 -3.48
C PRO A 240 7.44 20.05 -2.86
N GLN A 241 8.24 20.40 -1.84
CA GLN A 241 9.10 19.44 -1.15
C GLN A 241 8.28 18.51 -0.25
N LEU A 242 7.31 19.03 0.50
CA LEU A 242 6.41 18.22 1.34
C LEU A 242 5.59 17.23 0.52
N ILE A 243 5.07 17.65 -0.62
CA ILE A 243 4.31 16.83 -1.57
C ILE A 243 5.22 15.79 -2.23
N SER A 244 6.42 16.18 -2.67
CA SER A 244 7.43 15.24 -3.19
C SER A 244 7.80 14.19 -2.14
N ASN A 245 7.94 14.60 -0.88
CA ASN A 245 8.16 13.70 0.25
C ASN A 245 6.95 12.78 0.48
N ALA A 246 5.72 13.27 0.37
CA ALA A 246 4.52 12.45 0.48
C ALA A 246 4.37 11.45 -0.69
N TYR A 247 4.72 11.81 -1.93
CA TYR A 247 4.80 10.87 -3.05
C TYR A 247 5.90 9.82 -2.84
N SER A 248 7.02 10.23 -2.24
CA SER A 248 8.18 9.37 -2.04
C SER A 248 8.03 8.41 -0.86
N ASN A 249 7.42 8.89 0.23
CA ASN A 249 7.47 8.30 1.58
C ASN A 249 6.08 8.11 2.20
N GLY A 250 5.05 8.78 1.68
CA GLY A 250 3.65 8.63 2.07
C GLY A 250 2.92 7.56 1.24
N GLN A 251 1.61 7.45 1.45
CA GLN A 251 0.74 6.53 0.68
C GLN A 251 -0.55 7.25 0.25
N GLY A 252 -1.23 6.74 -0.79
CA GLY A 252 -2.58 7.20 -1.14
C GLY A 252 -2.68 8.63 -1.68
N MET A 253 -1.56 9.27 -2.04
CA MET A 253 -1.57 10.58 -2.71
C MET A 253 -2.32 10.49 -4.04
N ILE A 254 -3.14 11.50 -4.33
CA ILE A 254 -3.85 11.63 -5.61
C ILE A 254 -2.81 12.01 -6.68
N PRO A 255 -2.71 11.33 -7.83
CA PRO A 255 -1.80 11.74 -8.90
C PRO A 255 -2.09 13.17 -9.37
N GLY A 256 -1.06 14.00 -9.50
CA GLY A 256 -1.20 15.41 -9.91
C GLY A 256 -1.34 16.42 -8.75
N THR A 257 -1.26 15.98 -7.50
CA THR A 257 -1.12 16.88 -6.34
C THR A 257 0.11 17.78 -6.47
N ASN A 258 -0.11 19.08 -6.32
CA ASN A 258 0.87 20.14 -6.36
C ASN A 258 0.43 21.27 -5.42
N ALA A 259 1.26 22.31 -5.25
CA ALA A 259 0.98 23.40 -4.31
C ALA A 259 -0.37 24.11 -4.59
N LYS A 260 -0.78 24.25 -5.86
CA LYS A 260 -2.01 24.97 -6.22
C LYS A 260 -3.29 24.22 -5.86
N ASN A 261 -3.27 22.89 -5.96
CA ASN A 261 -4.43 22.04 -5.64
C ASN A 261 -4.29 21.33 -4.29
N PHE A 262 -3.29 21.70 -3.48
CA PHE A 262 -3.00 21.05 -2.21
C PHE A 262 -4.18 21.11 -1.24
N ALA A 263 -4.89 22.25 -1.17
CA ALA A 263 -6.08 22.36 -0.32
C ALA A 263 -7.22 21.39 -0.72
N VAL A 264 -7.29 21.03 -2.00
CA VAL A 264 -8.28 20.06 -2.52
C VAL A 264 -7.83 18.62 -2.24
N PHE A 265 -6.58 18.28 -2.57
CA PHE A 265 -6.10 16.89 -2.54
C PHE A 265 -5.44 16.45 -1.24
N ARG A 266 -4.88 17.40 -0.47
CA ARG A 266 -4.37 17.23 0.90
C ARG A 266 -3.48 15.98 1.02
N GLY A 267 -3.75 15.14 2.03
CA GLY A 267 -3.11 13.85 2.28
C GLY A 267 -3.53 12.70 1.38
N GLY A 268 -4.27 12.96 0.29
CA GLY A 268 -4.65 11.98 -0.72
C GLY A 268 -6.09 11.46 -0.61
N TYR A 269 -6.39 10.31 -1.25
CA TYR A 269 -7.73 9.71 -1.28
C TYR A 269 -8.29 9.51 0.13
N ASN A 270 -9.59 9.76 0.38
CA ASN A 270 -10.22 9.60 1.71
C ASN A 270 -9.50 10.39 2.84
N CYS A 271 -8.85 11.51 2.54
CA CYS A 271 -8.24 12.34 3.58
C CYS A 271 -9.33 13.12 4.35
N ARG A 272 -9.29 13.06 5.68
CA ARG A 272 -10.21 13.76 6.59
C ARG A 272 -9.65 15.06 7.15
N HIS A 273 -8.51 15.50 6.64
CA HIS A 273 -7.83 16.71 7.11
C HIS A 273 -8.26 17.91 6.28
N SER A 274 -8.07 19.09 6.84
CA SER A 274 -8.25 20.37 6.15
C SER A 274 -6.92 21.10 6.07
N ALA A 275 -6.70 21.81 4.97
CA ALA A 275 -5.58 22.73 4.81
C ALA A 275 -6.15 24.15 4.74
N ILE A 276 -6.15 24.83 5.88
CA ILE A 276 -6.78 26.14 6.05
C ILE A 276 -5.77 27.22 5.65
N PRO A 277 -6.01 28.00 4.58
CA PRO A 277 -5.04 28.97 4.13
C PRO A 277 -5.07 30.22 5.01
N PHE A 278 -3.89 30.78 5.23
CA PHE A 278 -3.75 32.04 5.92
C PHE A 278 -2.55 32.84 5.40
N LYS A 279 -2.56 34.14 5.69
CA LYS A 279 -1.43 35.02 5.38
C LYS A 279 -0.47 35.05 6.56
N MET A 280 0.79 34.68 6.34
CA MET A 280 1.82 34.90 7.36
C MET A 280 2.30 36.35 7.33
N THR A 281 2.33 36.96 8.51
CA THR A 281 3.01 38.25 8.68
C THR A 281 4.53 38.07 8.60
N GLU A 282 5.25 39.12 8.23
CA GLU A 282 6.73 39.08 8.16
C GLU A 282 7.36 38.72 9.52
N ALA A 283 6.74 39.16 10.63
CA ALA A 283 7.16 38.79 11.98
C ALA A 283 6.96 37.29 12.27
N GLU A 284 5.85 36.69 11.81
CA GLU A 284 5.60 35.26 11.93
C GLU A 284 6.56 34.43 11.06
N LYS A 285 6.83 34.86 9.82
CA LYS A 285 7.82 34.20 8.94
C LYS A 285 9.20 34.20 9.56
N LYS A 286 9.61 35.35 10.14
CA LYS A 286 10.89 35.48 10.83
C LYS A 286 10.98 34.53 12.03
N ARG A 287 9.96 34.50 12.89
CA ARG A 287 9.91 33.58 14.05
C ARG A 287 9.93 32.10 13.64
N TYR A 288 9.18 31.75 12.59
CA TYR A 288 9.15 30.40 12.05
C TYR A 288 10.54 29.97 11.54
N ASN A 289 11.21 30.84 10.79
CA ASN A 289 12.56 30.59 10.30
C ASN A 289 13.61 30.54 11.42
N GLU A 290 13.48 31.36 12.46
CA GLU A 290 14.34 31.34 13.64
C GLU A 290 14.17 30.04 14.45
N GLN A 291 12.93 29.58 14.66
CA GLN A 291 12.64 28.30 15.32
C GLN A 291 13.23 27.10 14.57
N GLN A 292 13.11 27.08 13.23
CA GLN A 292 13.74 26.06 12.39
C GLN A 292 15.29 26.13 12.44
N GLN A 293 15.86 27.32 12.65
CA GLN A 293 17.31 27.50 12.84
C GLN A 293 17.80 27.14 14.25
N GLU A 294 16.97 27.26 15.28
CA GLU A 294 17.29 26.85 16.66
C GLU A 294 17.17 25.33 16.84
N GLU A 295 16.14 24.68 16.26
CA GLU A 295 16.02 23.21 16.17
C GLU A 295 17.21 22.56 15.43
N THR A 296 17.93 23.32 14.61
CA THR A 296 19.15 22.87 13.92
C THR A 296 20.46 23.21 14.65
N LYS A 297 20.41 23.97 15.75
CA LYS A 297 21.58 24.46 16.52
C LYS A 297 21.78 23.86 17.92
N GLU A 298 20.79 23.20 18.53
CA GLU A 298 21.00 22.50 19.82
C GLU A 298 21.92 21.27 19.64
N GLU A 299 23.16 21.35 20.13
CA GLU A 299 24.04 20.20 20.33
C GLU A 299 23.63 19.38 21.57
N PRO A 300 23.66 18.03 21.54
CA PRO A 300 23.31 17.22 22.68
C PRO A 300 24.40 17.25 23.76
N THR A 301 23.98 17.37 25.01
CA THR A 301 24.83 17.40 26.23
C THR A 301 25.70 16.15 26.40
N PRO A 302 26.90 16.30 27.00
CA PRO A 302 27.86 15.21 27.14
C PRO A 302 27.61 14.39 28.41
N ASP A 303 26.98 13.22 28.27
CA ASP A 303 27.32 12.07 29.12
C ASP A 303 27.07 10.77 28.33
N LEU A 304 27.98 9.80 28.52
CA LEU A 304 28.18 8.57 27.74
C LEU A 304 28.92 8.75 26.40
N ALA A 305 30.13 9.28 26.49
CA ALA A 305 31.20 8.88 25.57
C ALA A 305 31.72 7.51 26.02
N ASP A 306 31.51 6.47 25.22
CA ASP A 306 32.65 5.85 24.54
C ASP A 306 32.22 4.88 23.44
N ASN A 307 32.91 5.06 22.31
CA ASN A 307 32.96 4.25 21.08
C ASN A 307 31.72 4.23 20.17
N LEU A 308 31.63 5.22 19.26
CA LEU A 308 31.01 5.09 17.92
C LEU A 308 31.53 6.21 17.00
N ALA A 309 32.77 6.09 16.51
CA ALA A 309 33.24 6.90 15.39
C ALA A 309 32.61 6.34 14.10
N GLY A 310 31.61 7.04 13.54
CA GLY A 310 31.06 6.71 12.22
C GLY A 310 29.55 6.86 12.01
N GLU A 311 28.77 7.32 12.98
CA GLU A 311 27.32 7.53 12.77
C GLU A 311 27.00 8.89 12.13
N THR A 312 26.18 8.85 11.08
CA THR A 312 25.58 10.01 10.41
C THR A 312 24.40 10.57 11.21
N ARG A 313 24.07 11.85 11.03
CA ARG A 313 22.94 12.55 11.69
C ARG A 313 21.61 11.80 11.59
N ALA A 314 21.34 11.18 10.44
CA ALA A 314 20.15 10.36 10.21
C ALA A 314 20.15 9.06 11.05
N GLN A 315 21.30 8.43 11.27
CA GLN A 315 21.41 7.24 12.14
C GLN A 315 21.17 7.61 13.60
N ARG A 316 21.65 8.77 14.04
CA ARG A 316 21.40 9.32 15.39
C ARG A 316 19.92 9.67 15.60
N GLU A 317 19.27 10.30 14.61
CA GLU A 317 17.83 10.61 14.64
C GLU A 317 16.95 9.34 14.63
N LEU A 318 17.29 8.33 13.83
CA LEU A 318 16.57 7.05 13.81
C LEU A 318 16.72 6.28 15.14
N ARG A 319 17.90 6.30 15.75
CA ARG A 319 18.15 5.66 17.07
C ARG A 319 17.32 6.33 18.18
N LEU A 320 17.28 7.66 18.18
CA LEU A 320 16.50 8.45 19.15
C LEU A 320 14.98 8.33 18.92
N THR A 321 14.53 8.19 17.66
CA THR A 321 13.10 8.11 17.31
C THR A 321 12.50 6.72 17.56
N TYR A 322 13.27 5.65 17.41
CA TYR A 322 12.71 4.28 17.42
C TYR A 322 13.29 3.35 18.50
N GLY A 323 14.39 3.71 19.15
CA GLY A 323 15.10 2.88 20.14
C GLY A 323 15.86 1.70 19.52
N GLU A 324 17.02 1.34 20.07
CA GLU A 324 17.91 0.28 19.57
C GLU A 324 17.21 -1.08 19.37
N SER A 325 16.13 -1.35 20.11
CA SER A 325 15.39 -2.61 20.10
C SER A 325 14.33 -2.78 19.00
N LYS A 326 14.06 -1.76 18.16
CA LYS A 326 13.02 -1.86 17.10
C LYS A 326 13.55 -1.99 15.68
N LEU A 327 14.85 -1.75 15.45
CA LEU A 327 15.50 -2.00 14.16
C LEU A 327 16.11 -3.41 14.06
N ARG A 328 16.33 -4.06 15.19
CA ARG A 328 16.56 -5.51 15.30
C ARG A 328 15.24 -6.14 15.74
N PRO A 329 14.55 -6.96 14.92
CA PRO A 329 13.44 -7.74 15.46
C PRO A 329 13.93 -8.50 16.70
N ASN A 330 13.20 -8.38 17.82
CA ASN A 330 13.52 -8.88 19.17
C ASN A 330 13.88 -10.39 19.28
N ASN A 331 14.03 -11.12 18.18
CA ASN A 331 14.41 -12.52 18.11
C ASN A 331 15.66 -12.73 17.20
N LEU A 332 16.51 -11.72 17.03
CA LEU A 332 17.78 -11.80 16.30
C LEU A 332 19.00 -11.82 17.24
N GLU A 333 18.87 -12.44 18.41
CA GLU A 333 20.04 -12.87 19.20
C GLU A 333 20.70 -14.07 18.50
N GLY A 334 21.45 -13.77 17.44
CA GLY A 334 22.27 -14.74 16.72
C GLY A 334 23.42 -14.00 16.05
N GLU A 335 24.64 -14.30 16.49
CA GLU A 335 25.88 -13.53 16.31
C GLU A 335 26.41 -13.36 14.86
N ASN A 336 25.64 -13.72 13.82
CA ASN A 336 26.22 -14.06 12.51
C ASN A 336 25.82 -13.19 11.30
N VAL A 337 24.96 -12.17 11.44
CA VAL A 337 24.62 -11.25 10.33
C VAL A 337 25.21 -9.86 10.62
N PRO A 338 26.23 -9.39 9.87
CA PRO A 338 26.85 -8.10 10.10
C PRO A 338 25.85 -6.94 10.02
N ASP A 339 26.02 -5.91 10.86
CA ASP A 339 25.14 -4.72 10.86
C ASP A 339 25.03 -4.05 9.48
N GLN A 340 26.09 -4.17 8.65
CA GLN A 340 26.13 -3.69 7.27
C GLN A 340 25.06 -4.30 6.35
N VAL A 341 24.57 -5.49 6.68
CA VAL A 341 23.47 -6.18 5.96
C VAL A 341 22.12 -5.55 6.30
N PHE A 342 22.00 -4.96 7.49
CA PHE A 342 20.83 -4.20 7.95
C PHE A 342 20.89 -2.71 7.59
N ILE A 343 22.00 -2.24 6.98
CA ILE A 343 22.04 -0.95 6.31
C ILE A 343 21.22 -1.07 5.02
N LEU A 344 19.90 -0.95 5.19
CA LEU A 344 18.94 -0.90 4.11
C LEU A 344 18.88 0.55 3.61
N SER A 345 19.54 0.79 2.48
CA SER A 345 19.55 2.02 1.66
C SER A 345 20.52 3.13 2.08
N ASP A 346 21.29 3.65 1.11
CA ASP A 346 22.20 4.81 1.25
C ASP A 346 21.46 6.15 1.46
N ASN A 347 20.14 6.12 1.34
CA ASN A 347 19.22 7.25 1.36
C ASN A 347 18.34 7.27 2.63
N GLY A 348 18.64 6.43 3.63
CA GLY A 348 17.98 6.43 4.94
C GLY A 348 16.50 6.03 4.91
N LYS A 349 16.03 5.43 3.80
CA LYS A 349 14.63 5.09 3.55
C LYS A 349 14.40 3.59 3.66
N ASN A 350 13.89 3.15 4.81
CA ASN A 350 13.32 1.81 4.95
C ASN A 350 11.95 1.76 4.28
N ARG A 351 11.73 0.84 3.33
CA ARG A 351 10.43 0.65 2.67
C ARG A 351 9.83 -0.71 3.00
N ILE A 352 8.84 -0.67 3.88
CA ILE A 352 7.98 -1.80 4.25
C ILE A 352 6.88 -1.97 3.20
N THR A 353 6.72 -3.16 2.66
CA THR A 353 5.70 -3.46 1.63
C THR A 353 4.65 -4.44 2.17
N LYS A 354 3.47 -4.49 1.53
CA LYS A 354 2.35 -5.32 2.02
C LYS A 354 2.45 -6.81 1.61
N ALA A 355 3.16 -7.16 0.54
CA ALA A 355 3.02 -8.49 -0.08
C ALA A 355 4.30 -9.18 -0.60
N LYS A 356 5.29 -8.44 -1.12
CA LYS A 356 6.53 -9.01 -1.70
C LYS A 356 7.75 -8.17 -1.33
N SER A 357 8.87 -8.82 -1.04
CA SER A 357 10.16 -8.14 -0.90
C SER A 357 10.81 -8.02 -2.28
N TRP A 358 11.56 -6.94 -2.51
CA TRP A 358 12.40 -6.78 -3.70
C TRP A 358 13.42 -5.66 -3.48
N TYR A 359 14.57 -5.74 -4.15
CA TYR A 359 15.47 -4.60 -4.35
C TYR A 359 15.03 -3.77 -5.56
N GLN A 360 14.98 -2.45 -5.39
CA GLN A 360 14.64 -1.50 -6.46
C GLN A 360 15.91 -0.74 -6.90
N PRO A 361 16.50 -1.07 -8.07
CA PRO A 361 17.75 -0.46 -8.51
C PRO A 361 17.70 1.05 -8.71
N GLN A 362 16.53 1.59 -9.11
CA GLN A 362 16.36 3.02 -9.43
C GLN A 362 16.49 3.92 -8.20
N ASP A 363 16.11 3.44 -7.02
CA ASP A 363 16.20 4.20 -5.77
C ASP A 363 17.18 3.58 -4.76
N LYS A 364 17.91 2.53 -5.16
CA LYS A 364 18.86 1.77 -4.34
C LYS A 364 18.26 1.27 -3.02
N THR A 365 16.97 0.92 -3.00
CA THR A 365 16.30 0.47 -1.78
C THR A 365 16.06 -1.04 -1.76
N VAL A 366 16.37 -1.67 -0.62
CA VAL A 366 15.85 -2.99 -0.27
C VAL A 366 14.48 -2.82 0.37
N ARG A 367 13.47 -3.49 -0.18
CA ARG A 367 12.08 -3.39 0.28
C ARG A 367 11.67 -4.71 0.88
N VAL A 368 11.17 -4.70 2.11
CA VAL A 368 10.86 -5.91 2.87
C VAL A 368 9.36 -5.97 3.19
N ALA A 369 8.71 -7.07 2.83
CA ALA A 369 7.27 -7.22 3.04
C ALA A 369 6.89 -7.69 4.44
N LEU A 370 6.54 -6.79 5.37
CA LEU A 370 6.25 -7.16 6.76
C LEU A 370 5.04 -8.10 6.96
N LYS A 371 4.06 -8.08 6.04
CA LYS A 371 2.85 -8.94 6.08
C LYS A 371 2.90 -10.10 5.08
N GLY A 372 4.02 -10.33 4.39
CA GLY A 372 4.16 -11.44 3.44
C GLY A 372 4.22 -12.81 4.12
N ARG A 373 3.85 -13.90 3.43
CA ARG A 373 3.85 -15.29 3.99
C ARG A 373 5.18 -15.74 4.64
N ARG A 374 6.30 -15.16 4.20
CA ARG A 374 7.67 -15.46 4.68
C ARG A 374 8.12 -14.57 5.85
N TYR A 375 7.72 -13.29 5.89
CA TYR A 375 8.13 -12.35 6.95
C TYR A 375 7.10 -12.24 8.09
N GLY A 376 5.81 -12.28 7.76
CA GLY A 376 4.69 -12.07 8.68
C GLY A 376 4.29 -13.31 9.50
N SER A 377 4.98 -14.44 9.35
CA SER A 377 4.63 -15.69 10.03
C SER A 377 5.37 -15.96 11.35
N GLY A 378 6.16 -15.00 11.84
CA GLY A 378 6.91 -15.16 13.09
C GLY A 378 8.16 -16.05 13.04
N ASN A 379 8.57 -16.58 11.88
CA ASN A 379 9.77 -17.41 11.74
C ASN A 379 11.02 -16.53 11.60
N ALA A 380 11.97 -16.61 12.55
CA ALA A 380 13.20 -15.82 12.53
C ALA A 380 14.09 -16.15 11.30
N THR A 381 14.24 -17.44 10.99
CA THR A 381 15.02 -17.95 9.84
C THR A 381 14.47 -17.42 8.51
N GLY A 382 13.15 -17.44 8.35
CA GLY A 382 12.48 -16.93 7.14
C GLY A 382 12.64 -15.42 6.95
N ARG A 383 12.66 -14.64 8.05
CA ARG A 383 12.89 -13.18 8.00
C ARG A 383 14.33 -12.84 7.62
N GLN A 384 15.31 -13.53 8.21
CA GLN A 384 16.73 -13.32 7.90
C GLN A 384 17.01 -13.60 6.43
N LYS A 385 16.52 -14.73 5.89
CA LYS A 385 16.71 -15.11 4.49
C LYS A 385 16.19 -14.07 3.51
N VAL A 386 14.97 -13.55 3.75
CA VAL A 386 14.40 -12.50 2.90
C VAL A 386 15.28 -11.25 2.91
N ILE A 387 15.81 -10.82 4.06
CA ILE A 387 16.66 -9.63 4.13
C ILE A 387 17.97 -9.84 3.37
N VAL A 388 18.67 -10.95 3.60
CA VAL A 388 19.97 -11.20 2.97
C VAL A 388 19.85 -11.52 1.48
N HIS A 389 18.71 -12.03 1.03
CA HIS A 389 18.37 -12.21 -0.38
C HIS A 389 18.33 -10.87 -1.11
N GLU A 390 17.53 -9.93 -0.60
CA GLU A 390 17.42 -8.60 -1.20
C GLU A 390 18.73 -7.81 -1.08
N PHE A 391 19.50 -8.03 -0.02
CA PHE A 391 20.87 -7.51 0.10
C PHE A 391 21.78 -8.02 -1.03
N GLY A 392 21.63 -9.28 -1.42
CA GLY A 392 22.33 -9.83 -2.58
C GLY A 392 21.97 -9.08 -3.87
N HIS A 393 20.68 -8.81 -4.09
CA HIS A 393 20.24 -8.00 -5.22
C HIS A 393 20.82 -6.59 -5.22
N ARG A 394 20.78 -5.92 -4.07
CA ARG A 394 21.42 -4.60 -3.92
C ARG A 394 22.89 -4.62 -4.31
N THR A 395 23.63 -5.57 -3.73
CA THR A 395 25.08 -5.66 -3.85
C THR A 395 25.52 -5.85 -5.30
N HIS A 396 24.88 -6.75 -6.05
CA HIS A 396 25.29 -7.00 -7.43
C HIS A 396 24.96 -5.82 -8.36
N PHE A 397 23.90 -5.06 -8.07
CA PHE A 397 23.55 -3.84 -8.81
C PHE A 397 24.50 -2.68 -8.48
N GLU A 398 24.75 -2.40 -7.21
CA GLU A 398 25.61 -1.29 -6.76
C GLU A 398 27.06 -1.48 -7.20
N LYS A 399 27.59 -2.70 -7.10
CA LYS A 399 28.95 -3.02 -7.54
C LYS A 399 29.06 -3.25 -9.05
N GLY A 400 27.95 -3.19 -9.79
CA GLY A 400 27.92 -3.39 -11.24
C GLY A 400 28.32 -4.81 -11.67
N PHE A 401 28.19 -5.80 -10.79
CA PHE A 401 28.51 -7.19 -11.09
C PHE A 401 27.53 -7.75 -12.13
N PHE A 402 26.24 -7.55 -11.85
CA PHE A 402 25.13 -7.88 -12.73
C PHE A 402 24.11 -6.74 -12.68
N THR A 403 23.77 -6.19 -13.85
CA THR A 403 22.77 -5.14 -14.04
C THR A 403 21.91 -5.51 -15.25
N TYR A 404 20.85 -4.75 -15.53
CA TYR A 404 20.01 -5.02 -16.69
C TYR A 404 20.75 -4.90 -18.02
N ASP A 405 21.79 -4.06 -18.08
CA ASP A 405 22.47 -3.73 -19.33
C ASP A 405 23.88 -4.36 -19.43
N LYS A 406 24.47 -4.77 -18.29
CA LYS A 406 25.85 -5.25 -18.21
C LYS A 406 26.00 -6.37 -17.20
N SER A 407 26.81 -7.37 -17.56
CA SER A 407 27.37 -8.36 -16.64
C SER A 407 28.89 -8.30 -16.73
N ALA A 408 29.57 -8.01 -15.62
CA ALA A 408 31.03 -7.92 -15.66
C ALA A 408 31.65 -9.31 -15.92
N PRO A 409 32.64 -9.45 -16.83
CA PRO A 409 33.10 -10.75 -17.32
C PRO A 409 33.51 -11.75 -16.23
N LYS A 410 34.19 -11.29 -15.18
CA LYS A 410 34.61 -12.12 -14.04
C LYS A 410 33.42 -12.73 -13.30
N HIS A 411 32.41 -11.92 -12.99
CA HIS A 411 31.21 -12.36 -12.27
C HIS A 411 30.35 -13.25 -13.16
N ARG A 412 30.29 -12.94 -14.46
CA ARG A 412 29.63 -13.79 -15.45
C ARG A 412 30.26 -15.18 -15.51
N ALA A 413 31.59 -15.28 -15.55
CA ALA A 413 32.29 -16.55 -15.57
C ALA A 413 32.01 -17.40 -14.29
N ALA A 414 31.92 -16.75 -13.13
CA ALA A 414 31.57 -17.43 -11.88
C ALA A 414 30.15 -18.02 -11.92
N TRP A 415 29.18 -17.24 -12.41
CA TRP A 415 27.81 -17.72 -12.63
C TRP A 415 27.78 -18.88 -13.64
N GLU A 416 28.49 -18.75 -14.75
CA GLU A 416 28.49 -19.78 -15.81
C GLU A 416 29.09 -21.10 -15.31
N LYS A 417 30.11 -21.05 -14.45
CA LYS A 417 30.64 -22.22 -13.76
C LYS A 417 29.54 -22.93 -12.94
N SER A 418 28.81 -22.19 -12.10
CA SER A 418 27.70 -22.74 -11.29
C SER A 418 26.60 -23.33 -12.16
N ARG A 419 26.22 -22.60 -13.23
CA ARG A 419 25.22 -23.03 -14.20
C ARG A 419 25.61 -24.33 -14.87
N ASP A 420 26.86 -24.46 -15.27
CA ASP A 420 27.36 -25.63 -15.98
C ASP A 420 27.47 -26.83 -15.03
N MET A 421 27.85 -26.64 -13.77
CA MET A 421 27.76 -27.68 -12.72
C MET A 421 26.34 -28.22 -12.55
N ILE A 422 25.34 -27.32 -12.47
CA ILE A 422 23.92 -27.71 -12.36
C ILE A 422 23.45 -28.46 -13.59
N LYS A 423 23.75 -27.95 -14.78
CA LYS A 423 23.36 -28.60 -16.04
C LYS A 423 24.02 -29.96 -16.22
N ASP A 424 25.28 -30.11 -15.82
CA ASP A 424 25.98 -31.38 -15.83
C ASP A 424 25.33 -32.38 -14.87
N ARG A 425 25.00 -31.94 -13.64
CA ARG A 425 24.30 -32.79 -12.66
C ARG A 425 22.92 -33.24 -13.16
N ILE A 426 22.12 -32.33 -13.72
CA ILE A 426 20.81 -32.66 -14.30
C ILE A 426 20.93 -33.69 -15.43
N LYS A 427 21.99 -33.64 -16.24
CA LYS A 427 22.21 -34.59 -17.33
C LYS A 427 22.64 -35.97 -16.85
N LYS A 428 23.42 -36.05 -15.77
CA LYS A 428 24.06 -37.29 -15.30
C LYS A 428 23.31 -38.01 -14.18
N ASP A 429 22.49 -37.29 -13.43
CA ASP A 429 21.80 -37.82 -12.25
C ASP A 429 20.28 -37.77 -12.43
N ASP A 430 19.71 -38.90 -12.85
CA ASP A 430 18.27 -39.07 -13.07
C ASP A 430 17.43 -38.94 -11.79
N VAL A 431 18.02 -39.23 -10.64
CA VAL A 431 17.34 -39.04 -9.35
C VAL A 431 17.24 -37.54 -9.08
N PHE A 432 18.35 -36.83 -9.16
CA PHE A 432 18.40 -35.37 -8.99
C PHE A 432 17.46 -34.66 -9.97
N ARG A 433 17.48 -35.04 -11.26
CA ARG A 433 16.59 -34.47 -12.28
C ARG A 433 15.11 -34.68 -11.96
N ARG A 434 14.72 -35.86 -11.48
CA ARG A 434 13.33 -36.14 -11.06
C ARG A 434 12.94 -35.36 -9.82
N GLU A 435 13.84 -35.25 -8.84
CA GLU A 435 13.62 -34.44 -7.65
C GLU A 435 13.38 -32.97 -7.99
N MET A 436 14.20 -32.39 -8.89
CA MET A 436 14.02 -31.03 -9.40
C MET A 436 12.79 -30.87 -10.32
N SER A 437 12.17 -31.98 -10.72
CA SER A 437 10.90 -31.99 -11.44
C SER A 437 9.70 -32.20 -10.51
N SER A 438 9.89 -32.44 -9.20
CA SER A 438 8.82 -32.67 -8.23
C SER A 438 9.15 -32.06 -6.85
N PHE A 439 8.78 -30.79 -6.66
CA PHE A 439 9.09 -30.02 -5.44
C PHE A 439 8.61 -30.69 -4.15
N ARG A 440 7.40 -31.25 -4.17
CA ARG A 440 6.80 -31.88 -2.99
C ARG A 440 7.62 -33.08 -2.50
N SER A 441 8.06 -33.93 -3.43
CA SER A 441 8.91 -35.08 -3.11
C SER A 441 10.26 -34.65 -2.53
N PHE A 442 10.86 -33.61 -3.11
CA PHE A 442 12.11 -33.04 -2.61
C PHE A 442 11.97 -32.48 -1.18
N GLN A 443 10.90 -31.71 -0.92
CA GLN A 443 10.61 -31.20 0.43
C GLN A 443 10.38 -32.32 1.44
N THR A 444 9.62 -33.36 1.10
CA THR A 444 9.37 -34.50 1.99
C THR A 444 10.67 -35.23 2.32
N LYS A 445 11.51 -35.55 1.31
CA LYS A 445 12.82 -36.21 1.51
C LYS A 445 13.68 -35.45 2.53
N TYR A 446 13.79 -34.14 2.34
CA TYR A 446 14.64 -33.31 3.19
C TYR A 446 14.05 -33.03 4.57
N PHE A 447 12.71 -32.97 4.68
CA PHE A 447 12.08 -32.85 5.99
C PHE A 447 12.33 -34.11 6.82
N GLU A 448 12.12 -35.30 6.24
CA GLU A 448 12.39 -36.56 6.94
C GLU A 448 13.86 -36.68 7.36
N LYS A 449 14.81 -36.17 6.56
CA LYS A 449 16.24 -36.21 6.86
C LYS A 449 16.68 -35.27 7.98
N PHE A 450 15.98 -34.14 8.14
CA PHE A 450 16.42 -33.05 9.02
C PHE A 450 15.48 -32.78 10.21
N LYS A 451 14.31 -33.43 10.28
CA LYS A 451 13.34 -33.25 11.38
C LYS A 451 13.94 -33.49 12.77
N ASP A 452 14.85 -34.46 12.90
CA ASP A 452 15.48 -34.81 14.18
C ASP A 452 16.59 -33.82 14.58
N LYS A 453 16.98 -32.90 13.68
CA LYS A 453 17.96 -31.83 13.96
C LYS A 453 17.30 -30.53 14.43
N GLY A 454 16.01 -30.57 14.77
CA GLY A 454 15.27 -29.42 15.31
C GLY A 454 14.71 -28.46 14.27
N PHE A 455 14.77 -28.79 12.97
CA PHE A 455 14.18 -27.95 11.92
C PHE A 455 12.68 -28.20 11.77
N THR A 456 11.91 -27.14 11.67
CA THR A 456 10.48 -27.23 11.33
C THR A 456 10.27 -27.60 9.87
N GLN A 457 9.12 -28.19 9.55
CA GLN A 457 8.72 -28.48 8.16
C GLN A 457 8.72 -27.21 7.29
N LYS A 458 8.36 -26.07 7.88
CA LYS A 458 8.35 -24.78 7.18
C LYS A 458 9.75 -24.29 6.84
N GLU A 459 10.70 -24.39 7.77
CA GLU A 459 12.10 -23.99 7.52
C GLU A 459 12.76 -24.86 6.46
N ILE A 460 12.50 -26.17 6.48
CA ILE A 460 12.97 -27.08 5.43
C ILE A 460 12.33 -26.73 4.09
N ALA A 461 11.02 -26.46 4.07
CA ALA A 461 10.32 -26.04 2.86
C ALA A 461 10.93 -24.77 2.24
N GLU A 462 11.32 -23.80 3.07
CA GLU A 462 12.00 -22.57 2.65
C GLU A 462 13.41 -22.85 2.13
N MET A 463 14.19 -23.71 2.81
CA MET A 463 15.52 -24.15 2.37
C MET A 463 15.51 -24.88 1.03
N CYS A 464 14.55 -25.79 0.85
CA CYS A 464 14.31 -26.48 -0.41
C CYS A 464 13.92 -25.50 -1.52
N GLY A 465 13.13 -24.46 -1.19
CA GLY A 465 12.75 -23.41 -2.13
C GLY A 465 13.96 -22.67 -2.69
N ALA A 466 14.84 -22.16 -1.82
CA ALA A 466 16.05 -21.44 -2.25
C ALA A 466 16.97 -22.28 -3.15
N PHE A 467 17.13 -23.57 -2.83
CA PHE A 467 17.88 -24.50 -3.68
C PHE A 467 17.22 -24.71 -5.04
N ALA A 468 15.91 -24.98 -5.05
CA ALA A 468 15.15 -25.23 -6.28
C ALA A 468 15.11 -24.00 -7.19
N ASP A 469 15.04 -22.79 -6.64
CA ASP A 469 15.05 -21.53 -7.38
C ASP A 469 16.43 -21.28 -8.03
N THR A 470 17.51 -21.61 -7.31
CA THR A 470 18.88 -21.57 -7.87
C THR A 470 19.04 -22.53 -9.06
N VAL A 471 18.45 -23.72 -8.98
CA VAL A 471 18.42 -24.68 -10.11
C VAL A 471 17.53 -24.15 -11.24
N GLU A 472 16.40 -23.52 -10.92
CA GLU A 472 15.50 -22.89 -11.88
C GLU A 472 16.19 -21.78 -12.67
N ALA A 473 16.94 -20.93 -11.99
CA ALA A 473 17.77 -19.90 -12.61
C ALA A 473 18.79 -20.52 -13.59
N ALA A 474 19.50 -21.57 -13.19
CA ALA A 474 20.55 -22.19 -14.01
C ALA A 474 20.00 -22.93 -15.24
N THR A 475 18.77 -23.41 -15.17
CA THR A 475 18.13 -24.14 -16.26
C THR A 475 17.14 -23.30 -17.07
N ALA A 476 17.11 -21.99 -16.82
CA ALA A 476 16.20 -21.04 -17.44
C ALA A 476 14.71 -21.45 -17.30
N GLY A 477 14.33 -21.98 -16.14
CA GLY A 477 12.96 -22.43 -15.85
C GLY A 477 12.59 -23.81 -16.37
N SER A 478 13.58 -24.65 -16.72
CA SER A 478 13.30 -26.02 -17.20
C SER A 478 13.20 -27.04 -16.08
N TYR A 479 13.95 -26.84 -14.98
CA TYR A 479 13.98 -27.69 -13.79
C TYR A 479 14.12 -26.80 -12.55
N GLY A 480 13.47 -27.13 -11.44
CA GLY A 480 13.40 -26.25 -10.27
C GLY A 480 12.05 -25.54 -10.14
N TYR A 481 11.93 -24.68 -9.13
CA TYR A 481 10.65 -24.09 -8.70
C TYR A 481 10.84 -22.72 -8.04
N GLY A 482 10.01 -21.75 -8.42
CA GLY A 482 10.03 -20.39 -7.85
C GLY A 482 9.34 -19.35 -8.74
N HIS A 483 9.97 -19.01 -9.85
CA HIS A 483 9.62 -17.83 -10.68
C HIS A 483 9.13 -18.19 -12.10
N GLY A 484 9.42 -19.38 -12.60
CA GLY A 484 8.96 -19.87 -13.91
C GLY A 484 9.80 -19.41 -15.10
N ARG A 485 9.64 -20.12 -16.23
CA ARG A 485 10.41 -19.90 -17.48
C ARG A 485 10.34 -18.47 -18.05
N LYS A 486 9.19 -17.79 -17.94
CA LYS A 486 9.03 -16.41 -18.44
C LYS A 486 9.95 -15.42 -17.71
N TYR A 487 10.15 -15.63 -16.40
CA TYR A 487 11.02 -14.79 -15.59
C TYR A 487 12.49 -14.96 -15.99
N PHE A 488 12.95 -16.21 -16.09
CA PHE A 488 14.36 -16.51 -16.39
C PHE A 488 14.76 -16.37 -17.86
N THR A 489 13.81 -16.24 -18.78
CA THR A 489 14.08 -15.90 -20.19
C THR A 489 13.91 -14.40 -20.48
N TYR A 490 13.44 -13.61 -19.50
CA TYR A 490 13.27 -12.17 -19.65
C TYR A 490 14.59 -11.48 -20.04
N ARG A 491 14.51 -10.57 -21.02
CA ARG A 491 15.62 -9.80 -21.59
C ARG A 491 16.88 -10.64 -21.84
N GLY A 492 16.73 -11.79 -22.48
CA GLY A 492 17.87 -12.65 -22.83
C GLY A 492 18.50 -13.38 -21.64
N GLY A 493 17.77 -13.51 -20.53
CA GLY A 493 18.18 -14.29 -19.36
C GLY A 493 19.00 -13.54 -18.32
N VAL A 494 18.87 -12.21 -18.28
CA VAL A 494 19.53 -11.35 -17.27
C VAL A 494 19.10 -11.68 -15.84
N MET A 495 17.90 -12.21 -15.63
CA MET A 495 17.41 -12.57 -14.29
C MET A 495 18.09 -13.81 -13.70
N GLN A 496 18.67 -14.68 -14.53
CA GLN A 496 19.31 -15.92 -14.05
C GLN A 496 20.50 -15.66 -13.11
N PRO A 497 21.52 -14.85 -13.49
CA PRO A 497 22.61 -14.52 -12.58
C PRO A 497 22.19 -13.67 -11.38
N PHE A 498 21.05 -12.96 -11.44
CA PHE A 498 20.57 -12.13 -10.32
C PHE A 498 20.12 -13.00 -9.16
N GLU A 499 19.21 -13.96 -9.42
CA GLU A 499 18.72 -14.89 -8.41
C GLU A 499 19.84 -15.77 -7.85
N TRP A 500 20.76 -16.22 -8.72
CA TRP A 500 21.94 -16.97 -8.27
C TRP A 500 22.78 -16.18 -7.27
N PHE A 501 23.04 -14.90 -7.52
CA PHE A 501 23.82 -14.07 -6.61
C PHE A 501 23.06 -13.80 -5.30
N ALA A 502 21.74 -13.60 -5.37
CA ALA A 502 20.90 -13.43 -4.18
C ALA A 502 20.91 -14.67 -3.29
N HIS A 503 20.81 -15.87 -3.85
CA HIS A 503 20.91 -17.11 -3.08
C HIS A 503 22.34 -17.43 -2.62
N ALA A 504 23.39 -16.96 -3.31
CA ALA A 504 24.76 -17.01 -2.78
C ALA A 504 24.91 -16.18 -1.50
N SER A 505 24.24 -15.01 -1.44
CA SER A 505 24.15 -14.19 -0.22
C SER A 505 23.45 -14.94 0.92
N GLU A 506 22.31 -15.58 0.64
CA GLU A 506 21.59 -16.41 1.63
C GLU A 506 22.45 -17.54 2.18
N ASN A 507 23.12 -18.29 1.30
CA ASN A 507 23.99 -19.41 1.69
C ASN A 507 25.17 -18.94 2.55
N TYR A 508 25.72 -17.76 2.29
CA TYR A 508 26.86 -17.26 3.03
C TYR A 508 26.49 -16.78 4.45
N PHE A 509 25.42 -15.99 4.59
CA PHE A 509 25.06 -15.36 5.88
C PHE A 509 24.19 -16.23 6.79
N VAL A 510 23.29 -17.03 6.21
CA VAL A 510 22.33 -17.83 6.99
C VAL A 510 22.64 -19.32 6.91
N GLY A 511 23.20 -19.75 5.78
CA GLY A 511 23.44 -21.16 5.52
C GLY A 511 22.19 -21.90 5.05
N ASN A 512 22.42 -23.05 4.42
CA ASN A 512 21.36 -23.91 3.92
C ASN A 512 21.80 -25.39 3.96
N PRO A 513 21.50 -26.14 5.04
CA PRO A 513 21.86 -27.56 5.15
C PRO A 513 21.24 -28.45 4.07
N VAL A 514 20.09 -28.08 3.50
CA VAL A 514 19.54 -28.78 2.32
C VAL A 514 20.45 -28.59 1.11
N PHE A 515 20.92 -27.37 0.88
CA PHE A 515 21.82 -27.04 -0.23
C PHE A 515 23.17 -27.75 -0.06
N GLN A 516 23.77 -27.68 1.14
CA GLN A 516 25.02 -28.37 1.48
C GLN A 516 24.95 -29.88 1.22
N ASP A 517 23.81 -30.49 1.54
CA ASP A 517 23.63 -31.93 1.36
C ASP A 517 23.28 -32.30 -0.09
N ALA A 518 22.43 -31.52 -0.76
CA ALA A 518 21.97 -31.79 -2.11
C ALA A 518 23.05 -31.55 -3.16
N PHE A 519 23.90 -30.53 -2.95
CA PHE A 519 24.94 -30.13 -3.90
C PHE A 519 26.11 -29.40 -3.21
N PRO A 520 26.94 -30.11 -2.44
CA PRO A 520 28.01 -29.50 -1.63
C PRO A 520 29.02 -28.71 -2.48
N GLU A 521 29.41 -29.21 -3.65
CA GLU A 521 30.41 -28.53 -4.48
C GLU A 521 29.90 -27.19 -5.02
N LEU A 522 28.60 -27.11 -5.33
CA LEU A 522 27.95 -25.87 -5.75
C LEU A 522 27.81 -24.90 -4.58
N TYR A 523 27.41 -25.40 -3.41
CA TYR A 523 27.31 -24.60 -2.19
C TYR A 523 28.65 -23.95 -1.83
N ASP A 524 29.72 -24.73 -1.83
CA ASP A 524 31.08 -24.27 -1.52
C ASP A 524 31.57 -23.26 -2.57
N GLN A 525 31.31 -23.52 -3.86
CA GLN A 525 31.70 -22.59 -4.92
C GLN A 525 30.97 -21.25 -4.80
N MET A 526 29.67 -21.24 -4.46
CA MET A 526 28.90 -20.01 -4.29
C MET A 526 29.39 -19.21 -3.08
N ASN A 527 29.66 -19.88 -1.96
CA ASN A 527 30.17 -19.23 -0.76
C ASN A 527 31.61 -18.72 -0.93
N ASP A 528 32.49 -19.49 -1.57
CA ASP A 528 33.85 -19.08 -1.89
C ASP A 528 33.84 -17.83 -2.78
N TYR A 529 33.02 -17.84 -3.83
CA TYR A 529 32.84 -16.68 -4.69
C TYR A 529 32.30 -15.46 -3.92
N PHE A 530 31.22 -15.63 -3.15
CA PHE A 530 30.59 -14.51 -2.45
C PHE A 530 31.54 -13.91 -1.41
N SER A 531 32.23 -14.75 -0.63
CA SER A 531 33.21 -14.31 0.36
C SER A 531 34.36 -13.51 -0.28
N LYS A 532 34.91 -13.97 -1.40
CA LYS A 532 36.04 -13.29 -2.07
C LYS A 532 35.64 -11.96 -2.72
N GLU A 533 34.48 -11.91 -3.36
CA GLU A 533 34.07 -10.72 -4.13
C GLU A 533 33.36 -9.67 -3.28
N VAL A 534 32.72 -10.07 -2.18
CA VAL A 534 31.94 -9.18 -1.31
C VAL A 534 32.68 -8.86 -0.02
N ILE A 535 33.26 -9.86 0.66
CA ILE A 535 33.79 -9.72 2.03
C ILE A 535 35.31 -9.45 2.04
N MET A 536 36.11 -10.16 1.26
CA MET A 536 37.59 -10.03 1.31
C MET A 536 38.17 -8.74 0.71
N LYS A 537 37.34 -7.79 0.27
CA LYS A 537 37.77 -6.41 -0.06
C LYS A 537 37.42 -5.38 1.02
N SER A 538 36.66 -5.75 2.04
CA SER A 538 36.54 -4.97 3.28
C SER A 538 37.39 -5.67 4.35
N GLU A 539 38.52 -5.09 4.72
CA GLU A 539 39.35 -5.61 5.82
C GLU A 539 38.62 -5.47 7.17
N SER A 540 37.65 -6.35 7.43
CA SER A 540 37.22 -6.80 8.77
C SER A 540 35.97 -7.66 8.61
N LEU A 541 36.14 -8.99 8.59
CA LEU A 541 35.20 -10.02 9.09
C LEU A 541 35.69 -11.37 8.53
N LYS A 542 36.36 -12.16 9.38
CA LYS A 542 36.68 -13.55 9.06
C LYS A 542 35.38 -14.37 9.15
N PRO A 543 35.11 -15.30 8.20
CA PRO A 543 33.99 -16.22 8.34
C PRO A 543 34.29 -17.23 9.45
N PHE A 544 33.42 -17.32 10.46
CA PHE A 544 33.46 -18.40 11.45
C PHE A 544 32.64 -19.58 10.94
N ILE A 545 33.35 -20.65 10.59
CA ILE A 545 32.78 -21.99 10.45
C ILE A 545 32.81 -22.64 11.84
N LYS A 546 31.64 -23.04 12.35
CA LYS A 546 31.46 -24.27 13.12
C LYS A 546 30.03 -24.77 12.98
#